data_AF-A0A6J4SIN2-F1
#
_entry.id   AF-A0A6J4SIN2-F1
#
_cell.length_a   1.000
_cell.length_b   1.000
_cell.length_c   1.000
_cell.angle_alpha   90.00
_cell.angle_beta   90.00
_cell.angle_gamma   90.00
#
_symmetry.space_group_name_H-M   'P 1'
#
loop_
_entity.id
_entity.type
_entity.pdbx_description
1 polymer ?
#
loop_
_entity_poly.entity_id
_entity_poly.type
_entity_poly.pdbx_seq_one_letter_code
_entity_poly.pdbx_strand_id
1 'polypeptide(L)' 'MPLSRIAWLVTVAICLIAFVLLLVSGYQGYAFVLLAVALSAGINLR' A
#
# COMPACT_ATOMS: atom_id res chain seq x y z
N MET A 1 11.33 12.54 -11.91
CA MET A 1 10.67 11.21 -11.79
C MET A 1 9.51 11.15 -12.76
N PRO A 2 9.36 10.08 -13.56
CA PRO A 2 8.24 9.95 -14.49
C PRO A 2 6.91 9.87 -13.73
N LEU A 3 5.84 10.37 -14.34
CA LEU A 3 4.50 10.43 -13.73
C LEU A 3 4.01 9.04 -13.27
N SER A 4 4.32 8.00 -14.05
CA SER A 4 4.02 6.61 -13.70
C SER A 4 4.64 6.17 -12.38
N ARG A 5 5.90 6.56 -12.11
CA ARG A 5 6.58 6.22 -10.86
C ARG A 5 5.97 6.95 -9.66
N ILE A 6 5.54 8.20 -9.84
CA ILE A 6 4.82 8.96 -8.81
C ILE A 6 3.49 8.26 -8.50
N ALA A 7 2.73 7.85 -9.53
CA ALA A 7 1.47 7.15 -9.34
C ALA A 7 1.66 5.87 -8.51
N TRP A 8 2.64 5.03 -8.86
CA TRP A 8 2.94 3.83 -8.09
C TRP A 8 3.41 4.12 -6.66
N LEU A 9 4.20 5.18 -6.45
CA LEU A 9 4.61 5.61 -5.10
C LEU A 9 3.41 5.98 -4.24
N VAL A 10 2.49 6.76 -4.79
CA VAL A 10 1.26 7.18 -4.11
C VAL A 10 0.38 5.96 -3.79
N THR A 11 0.23 5.01 -4.72
CA THR A 11 -0.52 3.77 -4.49
C THR A 11 0.08 2.98 -3.33
N VAL A 12 1.39 2.74 -3.32
CA VAL A 12 2.08 2.04 -2.22
C VAL A 12 1.87 2.77 -0.90
N ALA A 13 2.05 4.09 -0.88
CA ALA A 13 1.88 4.91 0.32
C ALA A 13 0.46 4.81 0.90
N ILE A 14 -0.57 4.95 0.06
CA ILE A 14 -1.97 4.87 0.49
C ILE A 14 -2.30 3.46 1.01
N CYS A 15 -1.83 2.40 0.35
CA CYS A 15 -2.04 1.02 0.82
C CYS A 15 -1.37 0.77 2.18
N LEU A 16 -0.16 1.29 2.40
CA LEU A 16 0.53 1.19 3.69
C LEU A 16 -0.16 2.00 4.79
N ILE A 17 -0.61 3.22 4.49
CA ILE A 17 -1.38 4.04 5.44
C ILE A 17 -2.65 3.30 5.85
N ALA A 18 -3.41 2.78 4.88
CA ALA A 18 -4.63 2.03 5.14
C ALA A 18 -4.36 0.74 5.95
N PHE A 19 -3.27 0.02 5.65
CA PHE A 19 -2.84 -1.14 6.44
C PHE A 19 -2.61 -0.77 7.92
N VAL A 20 -1.86 0.31 8.18
CA VAL A 20 -1.60 0.79 9.54
C VAL A 20 -2.89 1.21 10.23
N LEU A 21 -3.78 1.92 9.55
CA LEU A 21 -5.08 2.32 10.11
C LEU A 21 -5.91 1.09 10.50
N LEU A 22 -6.01 0.08 9.64
CA LEU A 22 -6.75 -1.14 9.96
C LEU A 22 -6.15 -1.91 11.13
N LEU A 23 -4.81 -1.99 11.23
CA LEU A 23 -4.16 -2.61 12.38
C LEU A 23 -4.47 -1.87 13.68
N VAL A 24 -4.39 -0.53 13.68
CA VAL A 24 -4.71 0.32 14.84
C VAL A 24 -6.19 0.21 15.21
N SER A 25 -7.08 0.03 14.24
CA SER A 25 -8.50 -0.26 14.48
C SER A 25 -8.77 -1.69 14.96
N GLY A 26 -7.75 -2.55 15.09
CA GLY A 26 -7.92 -3.97 15.46
C GLY A 26 -8.52 -4.83 14.34
N TYR A 27 -8.65 -4.29 13.13
CA TYR A 27 -9.30 -4.95 12.00
C TYR A 27 -8.30 -5.77 11.18
N GLN A 28 -8.06 -7.02 11.60
CA GLN A 28 -7.08 -7.90 10.96
C GLN A 28 -7.52 -8.43 9.58
N GLY A 29 -8.84 -8.47 9.30
CA GLY A 29 -9.40 -9.13 8.11
C GLY A 29 -8.88 -8.58 6.78
N TYR A 30 -8.76 -7.26 6.64
CA TYR A 30 -8.24 -6.61 5.41
C TYR A 30 -6.86 -5.97 5.58
N ALA A 31 -6.32 -5.92 6.79
CA ALA A 31 -4.99 -5.33 7.03
C ALA A 31 -3.92 -6.04 6.19
N PHE A 32 -3.78 -7.36 6.35
CA PHE A 32 -2.76 -8.11 5.61
C PHE A 32 -3.02 -8.16 4.09
N VAL A 33 -4.28 -8.04 3.67
CA VAL A 33 -4.62 -7.90 2.24
C VAL A 33 -4.04 -6.59 1.69
N LEU A 34 -4.22 -5.47 2.39
CA LEU A 34 -3.64 -4.19 1.98
C LEU A 34 -2.10 -4.21 1.99
N LEU A 35 -1.49 -4.93 2.93
CA LEU A 35 -0.05 -5.15 2.93
C LEU A 35 0.40 -5.91 1.67
N ALA A 36 -0.28 -7.01 1.32
CA ALA A 36 0.03 -7.78 0.11
C ALA A 36 -0.13 -6.93 -1.17
N VAL A 37 -1.17 -6.09 -1.23
CA VAL A 37 -1.37 -5.14 -2.35
C VAL A 37 -0.26 -4.10 -2.40
N ALA A 38 0.16 -3.53 -1.27
CA ALA A 38 1.25 -2.55 -1.21
C ALA A 38 2.57 -3.14 -1.74
N LEU A 39 2.90 -4.37 -1.33
CA LEU A 39 4.09 -5.08 -1.79
C LEU A 39 4.03 -5.36 -3.30
N SER A 40 2.87 -5.78 -3.80
CA SER A 40 2.64 -6.05 -5.22
C SER A 40 2.76 -4.76 -6.06
N ALA A 41 2.16 -3.66 -5.59
CA ALA A 41 2.29 -2.35 -6.22
C ALA A 41 3.75 -1.87 -6.25
N GLY A 42 4.51 -2.15 -5.19
CA GLY A 42 5.94 -1.81 -5.08
C GLY A 42 6.82 -2.42 -6.16
N ILE A 43 6.43 -3.56 -6.75
CA ILE A 43 7.15 -4.17 -7.88
C ILE A 43 7.20 -3.22 -9.08
N ASN A 44 6.21 -2.34 -9.25
CA ASN A 44 6.17 -1.37 -10.36
C ASN A 44 7.04 -0.12 -10.13
N LEU A 45 7.73 -0.02 -8.98
CA LEU A 45 8.65 1.07 -8.67
C LEU A 45 10.09 0.81 -9.11
N ARG A 46 10.43 -0.44 -9.42
CA ARG A 46 11.73 -0.83 -9.97
C ARG A 46 11.95 -0.17 -11.33
#